data_AF-A0A4R5K682-F1
#
_entry.id   AF-A0A4R5K682-F1
#
_cell.length_a   1.000
_cell.length_b   1.000
_cell.length_c   1.000
_cell.angle_alpha   90.00
_cell.angle_beta   90.00
_cell.angle_gamma   90.00
#
_symmetry.space_group_name_H-M   'P 1'
#
loop_
_entity.id
_entity.type
_entity.pdbx_description
1 polymer ?
#
loop_
_entity_poly.entity_id
_entity_poly.type
_entity_poly.pdbx_seq_one_letter_code
_entity_poly.pdbx_strand_id
1 'polypeptide(L)'
;MLALQPRQRVGHDILLARHGHHISSMRFDRANDRIVAVLDDGSVDTAPNLISPALKMPETFRSILRSDWKLILVASTAMLAIGALAMMLSFGMIGTMTDQQLRDLAITYTSY
;
A
#
# COMPACT_ATOMS: atom_id res chain seq x y z
N MET A 1 16.65 -32.16 16.00
CA MET A 1 17.21 -30.88 15.50
C MET A 1 16.79 -30.75 14.04
N LEU A 2 15.65 -30.10 13.74
CA LEU A 2 15.21 -29.89 12.36
C LEU A 2 16.04 -28.75 11.76
N ALA A 3 17.04 -29.09 10.95
CA ALA A 3 17.71 -28.10 10.12
C ALA A 3 16.72 -27.66 9.03
N LEU A 4 16.21 -26.43 9.12
CA LEU A 4 15.52 -25.79 8.01
C LEU A 4 16.51 -25.71 6.84
N GLN A 5 16.21 -26.48 5.78
CA GLN A 5 17.02 -26.57 4.57
C GLN A 5 17.13 -25.21 3.83
N PRO A 6 18.16 -25.04 2.99
CA PRO A 6 18.60 -23.72 2.51
C PRO A 6 17.50 -23.02 1.70
N ARG A 7 17.00 -21.88 2.21
CA ARG A 7 16.10 -20.92 1.57
C ARG A 7 15.04 -21.58 0.68
N GLN A 8 13.87 -21.91 1.23
CA GLN A 8 12.68 -22.18 0.43
C GLN A 8 12.55 -21.12 -0.66
N ARG A 9 12.63 -21.56 -1.91
CA ARG A 9 12.53 -20.69 -3.07
C ARG A 9 11.12 -20.75 -3.60
N VAL A 10 10.64 -19.65 -4.14
CA VAL A 10 9.27 -19.55 -4.67
C VAL A 10 8.98 -20.66 -5.69
N GLY A 11 9.96 -21.01 -6.55
CA GLY A 11 9.79 -22.08 -7.53
C GLY A 11 9.52 -23.46 -6.90
N HIS A 12 10.00 -23.70 -5.69
CA HIS A 12 9.75 -24.95 -4.97
C HIS A 12 8.29 -25.02 -4.53
N ASP A 13 7.80 -23.96 -3.90
CA ASP A 13 6.41 -23.88 -3.43
C ASP A 13 5.42 -23.90 -4.60
N ILE A 14 5.78 -23.27 -5.73
CA ILE A 14 4.99 -23.33 -6.97
C ILE A 14 4.87 -24.77 -7.47
N LEU A 15 5.98 -25.51 -7.55
CA LEU A 15 5.94 -26.89 -8.06
C LEU A 15 5.23 -27.83 -7.10
N LEU A 16 5.43 -27.65 -5.79
CA LEU A 16 4.67 -28.36 -4.77
C LEU A 16 3.16 -28.08 -4.88
N ALA A 17 2.77 -26.83 -5.14
CA ALA A 17 1.36 -26.49 -5.32
C ALA A 17 0.77 -27.09 -6.60
N ARG A 18 1.56 -27.23 -7.68
CA ARG A 18 1.08 -27.83 -8.94
C ARG A 18 0.98 -29.35 -8.89
N HIS A 19 2.00 -30.02 -8.35
CA HIS A 19 2.18 -31.47 -8.49
C HIS A 19 2.13 -32.22 -7.17
N GLY A 20 2.43 -31.56 -6.05
CA GLY A 20 2.41 -32.16 -4.72
C GLY A 20 3.21 -33.45 -4.64
N HIS A 21 2.52 -34.57 -4.43
CA HIS A 21 3.10 -35.89 -4.23
C HIS A 21 3.63 -36.52 -5.52
N HIS A 22 3.25 -36.01 -6.70
CA HIS A 22 3.67 -36.54 -7.99
C HIS A 22 5.10 -36.17 -8.39
N ILE A 23 5.83 -35.51 -7.49
CA ILE A 23 7.21 -35.09 -7.71
C ILE A 23 8.16 -36.17 -7.20
N SER A 24 8.93 -36.75 -8.11
CA SER A 24 9.96 -37.74 -7.77
C SER A 24 11.26 -37.06 -7.30
N SER A 25 11.65 -35.94 -7.92
CA SER A 25 12.81 -35.16 -7.51
C SER A 25 12.74 -33.70 -7.94
N MET A 26 13.43 -32.83 -7.21
CA MET A 26 13.60 -31.41 -7.56
C MET A 26 15.07 -31.01 -7.55
N ARG A 27 15.46 -30.16 -8.50
CA ARG A 27 16.78 -29.53 -8.53
C ARG A 27 16.67 -28.03 -8.78
N PHE A 28 17.62 -27.28 -8.23
CA PHE A 28 17.77 -25.86 -8.53
C PHE A 28 18.67 -25.65 -9.74
N ASP A 29 18.11 -25.07 -10.81
CA ASP A 29 18.85 -24.61 -11.98
C ASP A 29 19.35 -23.18 -11.72
N ARG A 30 20.64 -23.08 -11.35
CA ARG A 30 21.29 -21.79 -11.04
C ARG A 30 21.37 -20.85 -12.24
N ALA A 31 21.48 -21.40 -13.46
CA ALA A 31 21.70 -20.59 -14.65
C ALA A 31 20.46 -19.79 -15.03
N ASN A 32 19.27 -20.33 -14.74
CA ASN A 32 17.98 -19.73 -15.11
C ASN A 32 17.15 -19.31 -13.88
N ASP A 33 17.75 -19.33 -12.69
CA ASP A 33 17.10 -19.09 -11.39
C ASP A 33 15.70 -19.73 -11.23
N ARG A 34 15.63 -21.04 -11.49
CA ARG A 34 14.37 -21.80 -11.45
C ARG A 34 14.53 -23.14 -10.76
N ILE A 35 13.44 -23.69 -10.23
CA ILE A 35 13.38 -25.08 -9.82
C ILE A 35 12.90 -25.92 -11.01
N VAL A 36 13.52 -27.09 -11.17
CA VAL A 36 13.14 -28.11 -12.13
C VAL A 36 12.67 -29.32 -11.34
N ALA A 37 11.43 -29.77 -11.56
CA ALA A 37 10.88 -31.00 -11.01
C ALA A 37 10.86 -32.10 -12.06
N VAL A 38 11.21 -33.31 -11.65
CA VAL A 38 10.92 -34.54 -12.40
C VAL A 38 9.72 -35.18 -11.73
N LEU A 39 8.72 -35.59 -12.52
CA LEU A 39 7.50 -36.21 -12.03
C LEU A 39 7.61 -37.74 -12.05
N ASP A 40 6.63 -38.41 -11.44
CA ASP A 40 6.59 -39.88 -11.37
C ASP A 40 6.45 -40.55 -12.73
N ASP A 41 5.85 -39.85 -13.72
CA ASP A 41 5.73 -40.31 -15.11
C ASP A 41 7.00 -40.04 -15.95
N GLY A 42 8.04 -39.47 -15.34
CA GLY A 42 9.29 -39.10 -15.99
C GLY A 42 9.26 -37.77 -16.74
N SER A 43 8.11 -37.07 -16.77
CA SER A 43 8.02 -35.73 -17.35
C SER A 43 8.73 -34.69 -16.47
N VAL A 44 8.99 -33.52 -17.06
CA VAL A 44 9.74 -32.43 -16.40
C VAL A 44 8.91 -31.15 -16.43
N ASP A 45 8.73 -30.53 -15.26
CA ASP A 45 8.15 -29.18 -15.12
C ASP A 45 9.15 -28.22 -14.46
N THR A 46 8.97 -26.92 -14.67
CA THR A 46 9.83 -25.88 -14.11
C THR A 46 9.04 -24.70 -13.54
N ALA A 47 9.62 -24.04 -12.53
CA ALA A 47 9.05 -22.83 -11.95
C ALA A 47 10.13 -21.80 -11.57
N PRO A 48 9.93 -20.50 -11.88
CA PRO A 48 10.88 -19.45 -11.56
C PRO A 48 10.93 -19.15 -10.06
N ASN A 49 12.08 -18.71 -9.55
CA ASN A 49 12.20 -18.25 -8.17
C ASN A 49 11.93 -16.76 -7.97
N LEU A 50 11.82 -16.00 -9.07
CA LEU A 50 11.48 -14.59 -9.09
C LEU A 50 10.01 -14.40 -9.43
N ILE A 51 9.25 -13.78 -8.53
CA ILE A 51 7.94 -13.22 -8.86
C ILE A 51 8.21 -11.90 -9.58
N SER A 52 7.73 -11.77 -10.82
CA SER A 52 7.91 -10.54 -11.60
C SER A 52 7.37 -9.34 -10.81
N PRO A 53 8.16 -8.25 -10.64
CA PRO A 53 7.65 -7.03 -10.00
C PRO A 53 6.56 -6.34 -10.82
N ALA A 54 6.39 -6.71 -12.10
CA ALA A 54 5.30 -6.24 -12.94
C ALA A 54 4.00 -7.04 -12.77
N LEU A 55 3.99 -8.08 -11.91
CA LEU A 55 2.78 -8.85 -11.64
C LEU A 55 1.77 -7.95 -10.91
N LYS A 56 0.61 -7.71 -11.55
CA LYS A 56 -0.50 -6.98 -10.94
C LYS A 56 -1.06 -7.80 -9.79
N MET A 57 -0.68 -7.43 -8.56
CA MET A 57 -1.30 -7.97 -7.36
C MET A 57 -2.69 -7.35 -7.17
N PRO A 58 -3.65 -8.07 -6.57
CA PRO A 58 -4.92 -7.49 -6.18
C PRO A 58 -4.68 -6.26 -5.29
N GLU A 59 -5.39 -5.16 -5.60
CA GLU A 59 -5.30 -3.95 -4.79
C GLU A 59 -5.85 -4.23 -3.39
N THR A 60 -5.06 -3.92 -2.37
CA THR A 60 -5.46 -3.99 -0.97
C THR A 60 -5.55 -2.58 -0.41
N PHE A 61 -6.36 -2.36 0.62
CA PHE A 61 -6.41 -1.04 1.29
C PHE A 61 -5.01 -0.52 1.66
N ARG A 62 -4.08 -1.42 2.01
CA ARG A 62 -2.69 -1.08 2.31
C ARG A 62 -1.87 -0.69 1.08
N SER A 63 -2.09 -1.31 -0.09
CA SER A 63 -1.40 -0.91 -1.33
C SER A 63 -1.89 0.45 -1.80
N ILE A 64 -3.20 0.70 -1.78
CA ILE A 64 -3.82 1.97 -2.15
C ILE A 64 -3.31 3.10 -1.24
N LEU A 65 -3.36 2.91 0.08
CA LEU A 65 -2.89 3.91 1.04
C LEU A 65 -1.39 4.20 0.87
N ARG A 66 -0.57 3.18 0.55
CA ARG A 66 0.86 3.37 0.27
C ARG A 66 1.12 4.06 -1.06
N SER A 67 0.34 3.78 -2.09
CA SER A 67 0.45 4.44 -3.40
C SER A 67 0.11 5.93 -3.26
N ASP A 68 -0.99 6.21 -2.56
CA ASP A 68 -1.64 7.52 -2.65
C ASP A 68 -1.46 8.39 -1.39
N TRP A 69 -0.55 8.01 -0.49
CA TRP A 69 -0.28 8.77 0.74
C TRP A 69 0.08 10.24 0.47
N LYS A 70 0.76 10.53 -0.64
CA LYS A 70 1.11 11.89 -1.05
C LYS A 70 -0.12 12.70 -1.43
N LEU A 71 -1.08 12.08 -2.12
CA LEU A 71 -2.34 12.74 -2.50
C LEU A 71 -3.16 13.05 -1.25
N ILE A 72 -3.25 12.10 -0.32
CA ILE A 72 -3.94 12.30 0.97
C ILE A 72 -3.27 13.42 1.76
N LEU A 73 -1.94 13.43 1.81
CA LEU A 73 -1.18 14.47 2.51
C LEU A 73 -1.44 15.85 1.91
N VAL A 74 -1.33 15.99 0.59
CA VAL A 74 -1.54 17.26 -0.12
C VAL A 74 -2.98 17.76 0.02
N ALA A 75 -3.96 16.87 -0.10
CA ALA A 75 -5.36 17.23 0.09
C ALA A 75 -5.62 17.71 1.53
N SER A 76 -5.10 17.00 2.52
CA SER A 76 -5.26 17.35 3.94
C SER A 76 -4.58 18.68 4.27
N THR A 77 -3.36 18.91 3.78
CA THR A 77 -2.65 20.16 4.02
C THR A 77 -3.31 21.34 3.30
N ALA A 78 -3.84 21.14 2.10
CA ALA A 78 -4.59 22.17 1.39
C ALA A 78 -5.85 22.60 2.15
N MET A 79 -6.63 21.63 2.67
CA MET A 79 -7.82 21.94 3.46
C MET A 79 -7.48 22.68 4.76
N LEU A 80 -6.42 22.27 5.45
CA LEU A 80 -5.95 22.96 6.65
C LEU A 80 -5.46 24.38 6.34
N ALA A 81 -4.75 24.58 5.23
CA ALA A 81 -4.28 25.90 4.82
C ALA A 81 -5.45 26.85 4.51
N ILE A 82 -6.48 26.36 3.81
CA ILE A 82 -7.69 27.15 3.51
C ILE A 82 -8.41 27.51 4.81
N GLY A 83 -8.60 26.55 5.72
CA GLY A 83 -9.23 26.80 7.01
C GLY A 83 -8.46 27.82 7.85
N ALA A 84 -7.13 27.70 7.90
CA ALA A 84 -6.26 28.63 8.62
C ALA A 84 -6.32 30.05 8.02
N LEU A 85 -6.35 30.17 6.68
CA LEU A 85 -6.53 31.45 6.00
C LEU A 85 -7.87 32.11 6.33
N ALA A 86 -8.97 31.35 6.24
CA ALA A 86 -10.30 31.86 6.57
C ALA A 86 -10.38 32.34 8.03
N MET A 87 -9.78 31.58 8.94
CA MET A 87 -9.70 31.94 10.36
C MET A 87 -8.87 33.19 10.59
N MET A 88 -7.70 33.30 9.95
CA MET A 88 -6.84 34.49 10.02
C MET A 88 -7.56 35.75 9.52
N LEU A 89 -8.24 35.66 8.37
CA LEU A 89 -9.02 36.77 7.81
C LEU A 89 -10.15 37.18 8.76
N SER A 90 -10.85 36.21 9.35
CA SER A 90 -11.94 36.48 10.28
C SER A 90 -11.45 37.23 11.53
N PHE A 91 -10.35 36.79 12.15
CA PHE A 91 -9.76 37.50 13.30
C PHE A 91 -9.23 38.89 12.93
N GLY A 92 -8.61 39.03 11.76
CA GLY A 92 -8.15 40.32 11.26
C GLY A 92 -9.30 41.31 11.10
N MET A 93 -10.43 40.88 10.55
CA MET A 93 -11.62 41.72 10.38
C MET A 93 -12.18 42.16 11.74
N ILE A 94 -12.35 41.24 12.69
CA ILE A 94 -12.82 41.55 14.06
C ILE A 94 -11.91 42.59 14.74
N GLY A 95 -10.59 42.46 14.58
CA GLY A 95 -9.61 43.39 15.17
C GLY A 95 -9.66 44.81 14.61
N THR A 96 -10.34 45.03 13.46
CA THR A 96 -10.49 46.36 12.83
C THR A 96 -11.88 46.98 13.01
N MET A 97 -12.83 46.24 13.60
CA MET A 97 -14.19 46.73 13.84
C MET A 97 -14.24 47.70 15.01
N THR A 98 -15.16 48.67 14.91
CA THR A 98 -15.46 49.59 16.01
C THR A 98 -16.33 48.91 17.08
N ASP A 99 -16.30 49.42 18.32
CA ASP A 99 -17.09 48.88 19.43
C ASP A 99 -18.60 48.76 19.13
N GLN A 100 -19.13 49.67 18.32
CA GLN A 100 -20.54 49.67 17.92
C GLN A 100 -20.85 48.54 16.93
N GLN A 101 -19.98 48.31 15.94
CA GLN A 101 -20.10 47.20 14.99
C GLN A 101 -19.95 45.83 15.66
N LEU A 102 -19.08 45.73 16.67
CA LEU A 102 -18.93 44.50 17.47
C LEU A 102 -20.18 44.18 18.29
N ARG A 103 -20.84 45.19 18.85
CA ARG A 103 -22.12 45.03 19.56
C ARG A 103 -23.24 44.59 18.63
N ASP A 104 -23.34 45.21 17.46
CA ASP A 104 -24.35 44.85 16.45
C ASP A 104 -24.15 43.40 15.95
N LEU A 105 -22.90 42.97 15.76
CA LEU A 105 -22.56 41.60 15.41
C LEU A 105 -22.95 40.61 16.53
N ALA A 106 -22.68 40.94 17.79
CA ALA A 106 -23.02 40.09 18.94
C ALA A 106 -24.54 39.93 19.12
N ILE A 107 -25.32 41.00 18.90
CA ILE A 107 -26.79 40.99 18.95
C ILE A 107 -27.36 40.21 17.76
N THR A 108 -26.75 40.31 16.58
CA THR A 108 -27.16 39.54 15.40
C THR A 108 -26.85 38.05 15.56
N TYR A 109 -25.71 37.69 16.16
CA TYR A 109 -25.34 36.27 16.38
C TYR A 109 -26.21 35.58 17.44
N THR A 110 -26.72 36.32 18.42
CA THR A 110 -27.62 35.79 19.47
C THR A 110 -29.08 35.64 19.03
N SER A 111 -29.43 36.14 17.84
CA SER A 111 -30.78 36.03 17.28
C SER A 111 -30.95 34.91 16.23
N TYR A 112 -29.88 34.17 15.93
CA TYR A 112 -29.89 32.89 15.19
C TYR A 112 -29.63 31.72 16.14
#